data_AF-A0A0A8JKL1-F1
#
_entry.id   AF-A0A0A8JKL1-F1
#
_cell.length_a   1.000
_cell.length_b   1.000
_cell.length_c   1.000
_cell.angle_alpha   90.00
_cell.angle_beta   90.00
_cell.angle_gamma   90.00
#
_symmetry.space_group_name_H-M   'P 1'
#
loop_
_entity.id
_entity.type
_entity.pdbx_description
1 polymer ?
#
loop_
_entity_poly.entity_id
_entity_poly.type
_entity_poly.pdbx_seq_one_letter_code
_entity_poly.pdbx_strand_id
1 'polypeptide(L)'
;MPHLLGKQQLFTFFQKHAEHVEMEPFVQRISQRPDLLVTLHPEQVPIEFQCSPIPISRMEERTAGYRGAGLEPFWLLHTPDKHRQQHLGIDIFQFSRFHELFFTHHPPEGSVLITYHPETKFFHYFSNLIHIAGRRYIGNHRKLSISHQTLPFSRPKAPTEEEIQRYADLYRAARASFLKNRIWMNRKGLNDAFLRACYEMRFIPSELPAWIGMPIRGSEAFREHDCEWQTAFIHDVRKQKLPKKQLSNYPIQKFIRRYDGNKEKMEKACIAYRDFLIRSRVDILKNRDELVEDCLIKVLAGRFLAIPSEY
;
A
#
# COMPACT_ATOMS: atom_id res chain seq x y z
N MET A 1 12.71 17.08 21.44
CA MET A 1 13.58 17.93 20.61
C MET A 1 13.31 17.83 19.10
N PRO A 2 13.11 16.64 18.48
CA PRO A 2 12.86 16.56 17.03
C PRO A 2 11.60 17.30 16.55
N HIS A 3 10.53 17.27 17.34
CA HIS A 3 9.27 17.92 17.00
C HIS A 3 9.41 19.43 16.81
N LEU A 4 9.92 20.16 17.82
CA LEU A 4 10.07 21.61 17.75
C LEU A 4 10.99 22.04 16.60
N LEU A 5 12.12 21.34 16.44
CA LEU A 5 13.07 21.60 15.35
C LEU A 5 12.41 21.38 13.98
N GLY A 6 11.70 20.28 13.80
CA GLY A 6 11.03 19.96 12.55
C GLY A 6 9.96 20.98 12.19
N LYS A 7 9.14 21.40 13.17
CA LYS A 7 8.12 22.44 12.97
C LYS A 7 8.73 23.76 12.55
N GLN A 8 9.79 24.21 13.23
CA GLN A 8 10.47 25.44 12.89
C GLN A 8 11.07 25.39 11.47
N GLN A 9 11.68 24.26 11.10
CA GLN A 9 12.24 24.08 9.75
C GLN A 9 11.14 24.06 8.68
N LEU A 10 10.03 23.36 8.93
CA LEU A 10 8.88 23.32 8.03
C LEU A 10 8.24 24.70 7.88
N PHE A 11 8.05 25.44 8.97
CA PHE A 11 7.57 26.83 8.93
C PHE A 11 8.44 27.70 8.01
N THR A 12 9.76 27.69 8.22
CA THR A 12 10.71 28.41 7.36
C THR A 12 10.66 27.95 5.91
N PHE A 13 10.45 26.67 5.66
CA PHE A 13 10.26 26.14 4.31
C PHE A 13 8.96 26.69 3.69
N PHE A 14 7.82 26.55 4.35
CA PHE A 14 6.54 27.03 3.82
C PHE A 14 6.53 28.54 3.61
N GLN A 15 7.18 29.33 4.48
CA GLN A 15 7.30 30.79 4.30
C GLN A 15 7.98 31.20 2.99
N LYS A 16 8.85 30.35 2.44
CA LYS A 16 9.52 30.62 1.16
C LYS A 16 8.67 30.26 -0.07
N HIS A 17 7.63 29.45 0.11
CA HIS A 17 6.90 28.82 -0.98
C HIS A 17 5.39 29.09 -0.96
N ALA A 18 4.85 29.67 0.11
CA ALA A 18 3.44 30.00 0.30
C ALA A 18 3.24 31.49 0.54
N GLU A 19 2.02 31.99 0.36
CA GLU A 19 1.70 33.41 0.54
C GLU A 19 1.73 33.85 2.00
N HIS A 20 1.21 32.99 2.87
CA HIS A 20 1.17 33.23 4.30
C HIS A 20 1.28 31.92 5.07
N VAL A 21 1.98 31.96 6.21
CA VAL A 21 2.14 30.81 7.09
C VAL A 21 2.04 31.25 8.53
N GLU A 22 1.14 30.61 9.27
CA GLU A 22 0.98 30.80 10.70
C GLU A 22 1.48 29.57 11.46
N MET A 23 2.15 29.78 12.58
CA MET A 23 2.61 28.71 13.46
C MET A 23 1.62 28.54 14.62
N GLU A 24 1.14 27.32 14.82
CA GLU A 24 0.20 26.97 15.89
C GLU A 24 -1.05 27.88 16.01
N PRO A 25 -1.69 28.31 14.90
CA PRO A 25 -2.86 29.20 14.98
C PRO A 25 -4.06 28.47 15.58
N PHE A 26 -4.88 29.19 16.33
CA PHE A 26 -6.14 28.64 16.85
C PHE A 26 -7.27 28.81 15.83
N VAL A 27 -7.70 27.71 15.20
CA VAL A 27 -8.81 27.70 14.25
C VAL A 27 -10.13 27.64 15.01
N GLN A 28 -10.64 28.82 15.40
CA GLN A 28 -11.79 28.97 16.29
C GLN A 28 -13.00 28.12 15.91
N ARG A 29 -13.35 28.07 14.60
CA ARG A 29 -14.55 27.38 14.11
C ARG A 29 -14.59 25.88 14.43
N ILE A 30 -13.42 25.26 14.61
CA ILE A 30 -13.28 23.82 14.92
C ILE A 30 -12.60 23.60 16.27
N SER A 31 -12.21 24.67 16.97
CA SER A 31 -11.43 24.62 18.22
C SER A 31 -10.18 23.74 18.13
N GLN A 32 -9.53 23.74 16.96
CA GLN A 32 -8.30 22.98 16.71
C GLN A 32 -7.12 23.92 16.46
N ARG A 33 -5.93 23.37 16.66
CA ARG A 33 -4.66 24.06 16.50
C ARG A 33 -3.74 23.17 15.66
N PRO A 34 -3.64 23.38 14.34
CA PRO A 34 -2.64 22.67 13.53
C PRO A 34 -1.24 23.14 13.92
N ASP A 35 -0.21 22.37 13.56
CA ASP A 35 1.16 22.81 13.77
C ASP A 35 1.48 24.04 12.91
N LEU A 36 1.01 24.04 11.66
CA LEU A 36 1.09 25.19 10.76
C LEU A 36 -0.23 25.37 10.01
N LEU A 37 -0.60 26.60 9.68
CA LEU A 37 -1.64 26.88 8.68
C LEU A 37 -0.99 27.60 7.50
N VAL A 38 -1.02 26.96 6.34
CA VAL A 38 -0.33 27.45 5.12
C VAL A 38 -1.38 27.94 4.13
N THR A 39 -1.26 29.19 3.69
CA THR A 39 -2.14 29.77 2.66
C THR A 39 -1.49 29.62 1.29
N LEU A 40 -2.11 28.79 0.45
CA LEU A 40 -1.78 28.55 -0.95
C LEU A 40 -3.00 28.99 -1.77
N HIS A 41 -3.10 30.26 -2.18
CA HIS A 41 -4.32 30.80 -2.79
C HIS A 41 -4.89 29.85 -3.87
N PRO A 42 -6.21 29.52 -3.80
CA PRO A 42 -7.24 30.01 -2.87
C PRO A 42 -7.41 29.23 -1.56
N GLU A 43 -6.54 28.26 -1.28
CA GLU A 43 -6.72 27.28 -0.21
C GLU A 43 -5.89 27.59 1.03
N GLN A 44 -6.42 27.20 2.20
CA GLN A 44 -5.67 27.11 3.44
C GLN A 44 -5.48 25.64 3.80
N VAL A 45 -4.24 25.25 4.04
CA VAL A 45 -3.83 23.87 4.28
C VAL A 45 -3.26 23.76 5.69
N PRO A 46 -3.99 23.11 6.62
CA PRO A 46 -3.45 22.74 7.92
C PRO A 46 -2.34 21.70 7.75
N ILE A 47 -1.16 21.95 8.32
CA ILE A 47 -0.06 21.00 8.36
C ILE A 47 0.06 20.44 9.76
N GLU A 48 0.18 19.11 9.85
CA GLU A 48 0.41 18.38 11.11
C GLU A 48 1.73 17.62 11.01
N PHE A 49 2.70 17.94 11.86
CA PHE A 49 3.99 17.27 11.89
C PHE A 49 4.10 16.28 13.06
N GLN A 50 3.70 15.04 12.79
CA GLN A 50 3.55 14.05 13.85
C GLN A 50 4.86 13.25 14.09
N CYS A 51 5.43 13.42 15.28
CA CYS A 51 6.69 12.77 15.70
C CYS A 51 6.52 11.46 16.49
N SER A 52 5.32 11.20 17.00
CA SER A 52 5.01 10.00 17.80
C SER A 52 3.64 9.43 17.42
N PRO A 53 3.36 8.14 17.65
CA PRO A 53 2.03 7.60 17.42
C PRO A 53 0.98 8.32 18.27
N ILE A 54 -0.16 8.66 17.67
CA ILE A 54 -1.37 9.11 18.35
C ILE A 54 -2.49 8.08 18.14
N PRO A 55 -3.51 8.00 19.02
CA PRO A 55 -4.68 7.18 18.77
C PRO A 55 -5.31 7.52 17.42
N ILE A 56 -5.71 6.48 16.67
CA ILE A 56 -6.32 6.63 15.34
C ILE A 56 -7.56 7.52 15.42
N SER A 57 -8.40 7.31 16.44
CA SER A 57 -9.59 8.12 16.70
C SER A 57 -9.29 9.61 16.82
N ARG A 58 -8.16 9.98 17.43
CA ARG A 58 -7.76 11.39 17.60
C ARG A 58 -7.29 12.00 16.28
N MET A 59 -6.58 11.24 15.45
CA MET A 59 -6.22 11.68 14.11
C MET A 59 -7.46 11.87 13.22
N GLU A 60 -8.40 10.93 13.29
CA GLU A 60 -9.67 10.97 12.57
C GLU A 60 -10.52 12.17 13.01
N GLU A 61 -10.63 12.41 14.32
CA GLU A 61 -11.33 13.57 14.89
C GLU A 61 -10.73 14.89 14.38
N ARG A 62 -9.40 15.03 14.40
CA ARG A 62 -8.72 16.22 13.87
C ARG A 62 -8.97 16.40 12.39
N THR A 63 -8.77 15.33 11.61
CA THR A 63 -8.97 15.35 10.17
C THR A 63 -10.42 15.70 9.80
N ALA A 64 -11.40 15.14 10.52
CA ALA A 64 -12.82 15.44 10.33
C ALA A 64 -13.14 16.90 10.70
N GLY A 65 -12.53 17.44 11.75
CA GLY A 65 -12.64 18.86 12.11
C GLY A 65 -12.17 19.76 10.96
N TYR A 66 -10.94 19.58 10.48
CA TYR A 66 -10.43 20.36 9.34
C TYR A 66 -11.32 20.25 8.12
N ARG A 67 -11.71 19.04 7.72
CA ARG A 67 -12.59 18.83 6.55
C ARG A 67 -13.97 19.44 6.72
N GLY A 68 -14.54 19.39 7.92
CA GLY A 68 -15.79 20.08 8.26
C GLY A 68 -15.69 21.61 8.16
N ALA A 69 -14.48 22.16 8.27
CA ALA A 69 -14.16 23.55 7.99
C ALA A 69 -13.79 23.83 6.52
N GLY A 70 -13.89 22.85 5.62
CA GLY A 70 -13.47 23.00 4.22
C GLY A 70 -11.95 23.13 4.05
N LEU A 71 -11.18 22.62 5.02
CA LEU A 71 -9.71 22.60 5.01
C LEU A 71 -9.24 21.15 4.82
N GLU A 72 -8.43 20.87 3.80
CA GLU A 72 -7.84 19.54 3.63
C GLU A 72 -6.47 19.50 4.33
N PRO A 73 -6.31 18.73 5.42
CA PRO A 73 -5.06 18.74 6.18
C PRO A 73 -3.98 17.88 5.50
N PHE A 74 -2.74 18.34 5.59
CA PHE A 74 -1.56 17.57 5.20
C PHE A 74 -0.83 17.06 6.44
N TRP A 75 -0.88 15.74 6.63
CA TRP A 75 -0.18 15.06 7.71
C TRP A 75 1.20 14.60 7.26
N LEU A 76 2.24 15.02 7.97
CA LEU A 76 3.63 14.66 7.71
C LEU A 76 4.23 13.94 8.92
N LEU A 77 4.77 12.75 8.70
CA LEU A 77 5.42 11.98 9.75
C LEU A 77 6.89 12.36 9.91
N HIS A 78 7.38 12.31 11.15
CA HIS A 78 8.81 12.19 11.40
C HIS A 78 9.36 10.88 10.82
N THR A 79 10.48 10.93 10.11
CA THR A 79 11.15 9.72 9.60
C THR A 79 11.81 8.94 10.75
N PRO A 80 11.40 7.69 11.05
CA PRO A 80 12.06 6.88 12.07
C PRO A 80 13.52 6.54 11.71
N ASP A 81 14.40 6.38 12.70
CA ASP A 81 15.82 6.05 12.48
C ASP A 81 16.06 4.83 11.61
N LYS A 82 15.25 3.78 11.79
CA LYS A 82 15.29 2.57 10.95
C LYS A 82 15.10 2.87 9.46
N HIS A 83 14.26 3.86 9.14
CA HIS A 83 13.97 4.28 7.77
C HIS A 83 15.01 5.30 7.28
N ARG A 84 15.62 6.07 8.19
CA ARG A 84 16.75 6.95 7.88
C ARG A 84 17.95 6.17 7.32
N GLN A 85 18.28 5.06 7.97
CA GLN A 85 19.46 4.23 7.69
C GLN A 85 19.24 3.21 6.55
N GLN A 86 18.02 3.08 6.04
CA GLN A 86 17.70 2.15 4.96
C GLN A 86 18.32 2.59 3.62
N HIS A 87 18.59 1.58 2.78
CA HIS A 87 19.09 1.76 1.42
C HIS A 87 18.13 2.62 0.58
N LEU A 88 18.71 3.39 -0.34
CA LEU A 88 17.96 4.14 -1.36
C LEU A 88 17.67 3.24 -2.56
N GLY A 89 16.55 3.45 -3.23
CA GLY A 89 16.13 2.63 -4.36
C GLY A 89 15.11 1.56 -3.97
N ILE A 90 15.04 0.50 -4.78
CA ILE A 90 13.96 -0.48 -4.70
C ILE A 90 14.32 -1.63 -3.76
N ASP A 91 13.55 -1.75 -2.68
CA ASP A 91 13.75 -2.77 -1.65
C ASP A 91 12.45 -3.08 -0.89
N ILE A 92 12.52 -3.99 0.08
CA ILE A 92 11.44 -4.36 0.99
C ILE A 92 11.51 -3.53 2.27
N PHE A 93 10.44 -2.78 2.52
CA PHE A 93 10.27 -1.93 3.69
C PHE A 93 9.20 -2.49 4.64
N GLN A 94 9.30 -2.08 5.91
CA GLN A 94 8.33 -2.45 6.95
C GLN A 94 7.64 -1.21 7.53
N PHE A 95 6.34 -1.12 7.31
CA PHE A 95 5.51 -0.02 7.79
C PHE A 95 4.57 -0.52 8.89
N SER A 96 4.49 0.22 10.01
CA SER A 96 3.50 -0.10 11.04
C SER A 96 2.11 0.32 10.57
N ARG A 97 1.07 -0.19 11.25
CA ARG A 97 -0.32 0.25 11.03
C ARG A 97 -0.49 1.77 11.09
N PHE A 98 0.28 2.42 11.97
CA PHE A 98 0.26 3.86 12.06
C PHE A 98 0.80 4.52 10.79
N HIS A 99 1.90 4.03 10.20
CA HIS A 99 2.44 4.58 8.95
C HIS A 99 1.48 4.42 7.77
N GLU A 100 0.78 3.28 7.69
CA GLU A 100 -0.18 2.99 6.62
C GLU A 100 -1.35 3.99 6.57
N LEU A 101 -1.69 4.64 7.69
CA LEU A 101 -2.72 5.70 7.73
C LEU A 101 -2.31 6.95 6.95
N PHE A 102 -1.01 7.15 6.71
CA PHE A 102 -0.45 8.29 6.01
C PHE A 102 -0.08 7.95 4.55
N PHE A 103 -0.47 6.77 4.07
CA PHE A 103 -0.30 6.43 2.66
C PHE A 103 -1.27 7.24 1.82
N THR A 104 -0.73 8.15 1.02
CA THR A 104 -1.49 8.82 -0.02
C THR A 104 -1.51 7.96 -1.27
N HIS A 105 -2.55 8.11 -2.09
CA HIS A 105 -2.76 7.30 -3.28
C HIS A 105 -2.99 8.22 -4.47
N HIS A 106 -2.00 8.30 -5.36
CA HIS A 106 -2.07 9.17 -6.52
C HIS A 106 -1.54 8.44 -7.76
N PRO A 107 -2.33 8.32 -8.85
CA PRO A 107 -1.81 7.85 -10.12
C PRO A 107 -0.82 8.87 -10.71
N PRO A 108 0.31 8.45 -11.31
CA PRO A 108 0.80 7.07 -11.50
C PRO A 108 1.65 6.51 -10.34
N GLU A 109 1.93 7.30 -9.30
CA GLU A 109 2.85 6.91 -8.20
C GLU A 109 2.35 5.75 -7.32
N GLY A 110 1.05 5.45 -7.37
CA GLY A 110 0.43 4.45 -6.50
C GLY A 110 0.41 4.93 -5.05
N SER A 111 0.65 4.01 -4.11
CA SER A 111 0.72 4.34 -2.69
C SER A 111 2.07 4.99 -2.36
N VAL A 112 2.04 6.15 -1.70
CA VAL A 112 3.21 6.94 -1.32
C VAL A 112 3.16 7.30 0.17
N LEU A 113 4.29 7.20 0.84
CA LEU A 113 4.52 7.76 2.16
C LEU A 113 5.63 8.81 2.09
N ILE A 114 5.32 10.02 2.54
CA ILE A 114 6.29 11.10 2.71
C ILE A 114 6.54 11.28 4.21
N THR A 115 7.82 11.29 4.60
CA THR A 115 8.23 11.60 5.98
C THR A 115 9.35 12.62 5.97
N TYR A 116 9.60 13.30 7.09
CA TYR A 116 10.66 14.30 7.21
C TYR A 116 11.55 14.04 8.43
N HIS A 117 12.86 14.16 8.26
CA HIS A 117 13.83 14.00 9.33
C HIS A 117 14.52 15.34 9.65
N PRO A 118 14.21 15.98 10.80
CA PRO A 118 14.69 17.33 11.11
C PRO A 118 16.22 17.48 11.23
N GLU A 119 16.90 16.45 11.74
CA GLU A 119 18.37 16.52 11.93
C GLU A 119 19.14 16.47 10.61
N THR A 120 18.70 15.63 9.67
CA THR A 120 19.35 15.48 8.36
C THR A 120 18.79 16.46 7.33
N LYS A 121 17.62 17.05 7.62
CA LYS A 121 16.89 17.97 6.73
C LYS A 121 16.49 17.33 5.39
N PHE A 122 16.19 16.04 5.42
CA PHE A 122 15.69 15.31 4.25
C PHE A 122 14.24 14.90 4.44
N PHE A 123 13.46 15.08 3.38
CA PHE A 123 12.25 14.32 3.14
C PHE A 123 12.63 12.93 2.64
N HIS A 124 11.94 11.92 3.14
CA HIS A 124 12.03 10.55 2.68
C HIS A 124 10.72 10.18 1.98
N TYR A 125 10.85 9.77 0.74
CA TYR A 125 9.77 9.33 -0.13
C TYR A 125 9.84 7.82 -0.28
N PHE A 126 8.82 7.13 0.23
CA PHE A 126 8.59 5.72 -0.06
C PHE A 126 7.43 5.65 -1.04
N SER A 127 7.72 5.32 -2.29
CA SER A 127 6.78 5.43 -3.40
C SER A 127 6.55 4.09 -4.08
N ASN A 128 5.51 4.02 -4.91
CA ASN A 128 5.18 2.83 -5.69
C ASN A 128 5.02 1.57 -4.81
N LEU A 129 4.44 1.74 -3.62
CA LEU A 129 4.38 0.69 -2.62
C LEU A 129 3.47 -0.47 -3.06
N ILE A 130 3.99 -1.68 -2.98
CA ILE A 130 3.27 -2.93 -3.24
C ILE A 130 3.33 -3.81 -1.99
N HIS A 131 2.17 -4.12 -1.43
CA HIS A 131 2.06 -5.03 -0.29
C HIS A 131 2.52 -6.45 -0.67
N ILE A 132 3.23 -7.09 0.26
CA ILE A 132 3.69 -8.49 0.12
C ILE A 132 2.92 -9.38 1.10
N ALA A 133 3.03 -9.05 2.40
CA ALA A 133 2.41 -9.76 3.50
C ALA A 133 2.58 -8.96 4.79
N GLY A 134 1.56 -8.98 5.65
CA GLY A 134 1.57 -8.33 6.94
C GLY A 134 1.87 -6.84 6.82
N ARG A 135 3.07 -6.44 7.26
CA ARG A 135 3.56 -5.05 7.30
C ARG A 135 4.66 -4.76 6.26
N ARG A 136 4.90 -5.70 5.35
CA ARG A 136 6.00 -5.65 4.39
C ARG A 136 5.51 -5.18 3.03
N TYR A 137 6.26 -4.25 2.45
CA TYR A 137 5.98 -3.64 1.16
C TYR A 137 7.25 -3.58 0.32
N ILE A 138 7.16 -3.87 -0.98
CA ILE A 138 8.20 -3.45 -1.93
C ILE A 138 7.93 -2.00 -2.27
N GLY A 139 8.97 -1.17 -2.36
CA GLY A 139 8.82 0.24 -2.73
C GLY A 139 10.10 0.83 -3.29
N ASN A 140 10.04 2.09 -3.73
CA ASN A 140 11.21 2.88 -4.07
C ASN A 140 11.42 3.97 -3.02
N HIS A 141 12.58 3.93 -2.35
CA HIS A 141 12.97 4.90 -1.34
C HIS A 141 13.92 5.95 -1.90
N ARG A 142 13.49 7.21 -1.88
CA ARG A 142 14.29 8.36 -2.31
C ARG A 142 14.34 9.42 -1.21
N LYS A 143 15.42 10.20 -1.19
CA LYS A 143 15.57 11.34 -0.28
C LYS A 143 15.59 12.64 -1.07
N LEU A 144 14.97 13.68 -0.53
CA LEU A 144 14.97 15.03 -1.09
C LEU A 144 15.30 16.02 0.03
N SER A 145 16.37 16.80 -0.14
CA SER A 145 16.72 17.85 0.84
C SER A 145 15.60 18.87 0.92
N ILE A 146 15.32 19.41 2.11
CA ILE A 146 14.36 20.51 2.29
C ILE A 146 14.68 21.73 1.41
N SER A 147 15.95 21.94 1.07
CA SER A 147 16.39 23.03 0.18
C SER A 147 16.00 22.82 -1.29
N HIS A 148 15.73 21.58 -1.70
CA HIS A 148 15.35 21.20 -3.06
C HIS A 148 13.87 20.80 -3.17
N GLN A 149 13.13 20.88 -2.07
CA GLN A 149 11.70 20.60 -2.05
C GLN A 149 10.91 21.75 -2.68
N THR A 150 9.76 21.44 -3.25
CA THR A 150 8.85 22.39 -3.90
C THR A 150 7.47 22.40 -3.24
N LEU A 151 6.64 23.40 -3.53
CA LEU A 151 5.20 23.36 -3.30
C LEU A 151 4.43 23.48 -4.63
N PRO A 152 3.46 22.59 -4.90
CA PRO A 152 3.17 21.34 -4.19
C PRO A 152 4.39 20.39 -4.08
N PHE A 153 4.36 19.49 -3.09
CA PHE A 153 5.47 18.55 -2.86
C PHE A 153 5.80 17.75 -4.11
N SER A 154 7.09 17.53 -4.34
CA SER A 154 7.58 16.76 -5.48
C SER A 154 6.90 15.39 -5.53
N ARG A 155 6.36 15.04 -6.69
CA ARG A 155 5.71 13.75 -6.93
C ARG A 155 6.73 12.74 -7.45
N PRO A 156 6.81 11.52 -6.86
CA PRO A 156 7.63 10.46 -7.42
C PRO A 156 7.28 10.16 -8.88
N LYS A 157 8.26 9.68 -9.67
CA LYS A 157 7.98 9.23 -11.03
C LYS A 157 7.43 7.81 -11.00
N ALA A 158 6.71 7.41 -12.05
CA ALA A 158 6.43 6.00 -12.29
C ALA A 158 7.74 5.21 -12.44
N PRO A 159 7.79 3.94 -12.01
CA PRO A 159 8.98 3.11 -12.17
C PRO A 159 9.31 2.89 -13.66
N THR A 160 10.60 2.87 -13.99
CA THR A 160 11.08 2.45 -15.32
C THR A 160 10.88 0.95 -15.55
N GLU A 161 11.06 0.47 -16.78
CA GLU A 161 10.98 -0.98 -17.08
C GLU A 161 12.01 -1.79 -16.28
N GLU A 162 13.24 -1.30 -16.15
CA GLU A 162 14.29 -1.91 -15.33
C GLU A 162 13.88 -1.94 -13.84
N GLU A 163 13.30 -0.85 -13.35
CA GLU A 163 12.77 -0.79 -11.98
C GLU A 163 11.64 -1.82 -11.79
N ILE A 164 10.72 -1.96 -12.75
CA ILE A 164 9.63 -2.97 -12.72
C ILE A 164 10.21 -4.39 -12.68
N GLN A 165 11.27 -4.67 -13.43
CA GLN A 165 11.96 -5.97 -13.35
C GLN A 165 12.48 -6.22 -11.94
N ARG A 166 13.09 -5.21 -11.30
CA ARG A 166 13.55 -5.32 -9.92
C ARG A 166 12.40 -5.59 -8.93
N TYR A 167 11.24 -4.95 -9.12
CA TYR A 167 10.03 -5.28 -8.34
C TYR A 167 9.62 -6.74 -8.54
N ALA A 168 9.61 -7.23 -9.77
CA ALA A 168 9.25 -8.61 -10.09
C ALA A 168 10.19 -9.61 -9.40
N ASP A 169 11.50 -9.36 -9.42
CA ASP A 169 12.49 -10.24 -8.80
C ASP A 169 12.36 -10.29 -7.27
N LEU A 170 12.19 -9.13 -6.63
CA LEU A 170 11.94 -9.05 -5.19
C LEU A 170 10.64 -9.76 -4.80
N TYR A 171 9.61 -9.61 -5.61
CA TYR A 171 8.32 -10.26 -5.36
C TYR A 171 8.39 -11.78 -5.55
N ARG A 172 9.06 -12.26 -6.61
CA ARG A 172 9.34 -13.71 -6.82
C ARG A 172 10.10 -14.29 -5.64
N ALA A 173 11.16 -13.62 -5.18
CA ALA A 173 11.94 -14.05 -4.03
C ALA A 173 11.09 -14.07 -2.74
N ALA A 174 10.26 -13.06 -2.51
CA ALA A 174 9.35 -13.00 -1.36
C ALA A 174 8.32 -14.13 -1.40
N ARG A 175 7.71 -14.39 -2.57
CA ARG A 175 6.78 -15.51 -2.79
C ARG A 175 7.46 -16.85 -2.52
N ALA A 176 8.65 -17.10 -3.08
CA ALA A 176 9.39 -18.34 -2.86
C ALA A 176 9.74 -18.54 -1.38
N SER A 177 10.20 -17.48 -0.70
CA SER A 177 10.48 -17.50 0.73
C SER A 177 9.22 -17.81 1.54
N PHE A 178 8.08 -17.19 1.22
CA PHE A 178 6.80 -17.45 1.86
C PHE A 178 6.40 -18.92 1.74
N LEU A 179 6.40 -19.48 0.52
CA LEU A 179 5.99 -20.87 0.27
C LEU A 179 6.90 -21.86 0.97
N LYS A 180 8.22 -21.64 0.93
CA LYS A 180 9.19 -22.45 1.66
C LYS A 180 8.88 -22.40 3.16
N ASN A 181 8.83 -21.21 3.76
CA ASN A 181 8.61 -21.05 5.20
C ASN A 181 7.29 -21.67 5.69
N ARG A 182 6.24 -21.67 4.87
CA ARG A 182 4.95 -22.29 5.21
C ARG A 182 4.95 -23.80 5.23
N ILE A 183 5.91 -24.45 4.59
CA ILE A 183 6.11 -25.89 4.69
C ILE A 183 6.98 -26.22 5.91
N TRP A 184 8.11 -25.52 6.06
CA TRP A 184 9.12 -25.85 7.07
C TRP A 184 8.75 -25.44 8.49
N MET A 185 8.07 -24.30 8.68
CA MET A 185 7.77 -23.76 10.02
C MET A 185 6.36 -24.10 10.53
N ASN A 186 5.56 -24.83 9.76
CA ASN A 186 4.17 -25.08 10.13
C ASN A 186 4.01 -26.25 11.09
N ARG A 187 3.97 -25.93 12.39
CA ARG A 187 3.67 -26.90 13.46
C ARG A 187 2.22 -27.37 13.49
N LYS A 188 1.32 -26.76 12.70
CA LYS A 188 -0.12 -27.05 12.68
C LYS A 188 -0.52 -28.05 11.58
N GLY A 189 0.35 -28.36 10.62
CA GLY A 189 0.04 -29.31 9.54
C GLY A 189 -1.27 -28.96 8.81
N LEU A 190 -2.16 -29.95 8.60
CA LEU A 190 -3.47 -29.76 7.95
C LEU A 190 -4.48 -28.90 8.74
N ASN A 191 -4.17 -28.51 9.99
CA ASN A 191 -4.98 -27.51 10.71
C ASN A 191 -4.72 -26.08 10.20
N ASP A 192 -3.71 -25.89 9.34
CA ASP A 192 -3.52 -24.66 8.59
C ASP A 192 -4.46 -24.62 7.37
N ALA A 193 -5.31 -23.59 7.31
CA ALA A 193 -6.33 -23.45 6.26
C ALA A 193 -5.73 -23.40 4.84
N PHE A 194 -4.55 -22.80 4.67
CA PHE A 194 -3.86 -22.74 3.38
C PHE A 194 -3.35 -24.12 2.97
N LEU A 195 -2.70 -24.86 3.87
CA LEU A 195 -2.24 -26.23 3.56
C LEU A 195 -3.40 -27.18 3.28
N ARG A 196 -4.51 -27.06 4.02
CA ARG A 196 -5.74 -27.82 3.76
C ARG A 196 -6.33 -27.50 2.40
N ALA A 197 -6.40 -26.22 2.03
CA ALA A 197 -6.89 -25.81 0.72
C ALA A 197 -6.00 -26.37 -0.41
N CYS A 198 -4.68 -26.29 -0.27
CA CYS A 198 -3.74 -26.91 -1.21
C CYS A 198 -3.99 -28.42 -1.35
N TYR A 199 -4.12 -29.14 -0.23
CA TYR A 199 -4.39 -30.58 -0.22
C TYR A 199 -5.70 -30.94 -0.94
N GLU A 200 -6.81 -30.27 -0.59
CA GLU A 200 -8.13 -30.51 -1.20
C GLU A 200 -8.13 -30.19 -2.71
N MET A 201 -7.30 -29.24 -3.15
CA MET A 201 -7.13 -28.87 -4.57
C MET A 201 -6.05 -29.67 -5.30
N ARG A 202 -5.34 -30.56 -4.60
CA ARG A 202 -4.16 -31.31 -5.11
C ARG A 202 -3.05 -30.38 -5.63
N PHE A 203 -2.81 -29.28 -4.95
CA PHE A 203 -1.65 -28.43 -5.17
C PHE A 203 -0.50 -28.84 -4.27
N ILE A 204 0.71 -28.82 -4.83
CA ILE A 204 1.95 -28.90 -4.07
C ILE A 204 2.25 -27.47 -3.58
N PRO A 205 2.31 -27.19 -2.27
CA PRO A 205 2.45 -25.81 -1.78
C PRO A 205 3.72 -25.08 -2.25
N SER A 206 4.82 -25.81 -2.51
CA SER A 206 6.05 -25.23 -3.06
C SER A 206 5.99 -24.94 -4.56
N GLU A 207 5.03 -25.54 -5.25
CA GLU A 207 4.83 -25.46 -6.71
C GLU A 207 3.43 -24.92 -7.00
N LEU A 208 2.99 -23.93 -6.23
CA LEU A 208 1.73 -23.27 -6.51
C LEU A 208 1.76 -22.69 -7.93
N PRO A 209 0.65 -22.84 -8.69
CA PRO A 209 0.53 -22.25 -10.02
C PRO A 209 0.88 -20.77 -10.04
N ALA A 210 1.46 -20.30 -11.15
CA ALA A 210 1.99 -18.94 -11.26
C ALA A 210 0.91 -17.86 -11.13
N TRP A 211 -0.36 -18.18 -11.43
CA TRP A 211 -1.52 -17.29 -11.21
C TRP A 211 -1.94 -17.16 -9.73
N ILE A 212 -1.36 -17.94 -8.82
CA ILE A 212 -1.59 -17.82 -7.38
C ILE A 212 -0.42 -17.11 -6.72
N GLY A 213 -0.75 -16.08 -5.94
CA GLY A 213 0.22 -15.17 -5.37
C GLY A 213 0.63 -14.08 -6.34
N MET A 214 -0.33 -13.50 -7.06
CA MET A 214 -0.10 -12.35 -7.94
C MET A 214 -0.37 -11.05 -7.20
N PRO A 215 0.47 -10.00 -7.34
CA PRO A 215 0.27 -8.72 -6.67
C PRO A 215 -0.83 -7.91 -7.38
N ILE A 216 -2.08 -8.30 -7.23
CA ILE A 216 -3.21 -7.63 -7.87
C ILE A 216 -3.47 -6.27 -7.22
N ARG A 217 -3.86 -5.27 -8.02
CA ARG A 217 -4.25 -3.96 -7.48
C ARG A 217 -5.33 -4.12 -6.41
N GLY A 218 -5.11 -3.53 -5.23
CA GLY A 218 -6.00 -3.70 -4.07
C GLY A 218 -5.63 -4.87 -3.15
N SER A 219 -4.65 -5.72 -3.50
CA SER A 219 -4.16 -6.80 -2.64
C SER A 219 -3.82 -6.35 -1.21
N GLU A 220 -3.36 -5.10 -1.05
CA GLU A 220 -3.10 -4.46 0.24
C GLU A 220 -4.32 -4.39 1.19
N ALA A 221 -5.52 -4.65 0.69
CA ALA A 221 -6.73 -4.81 1.50
C ALA A 221 -6.68 -6.08 2.37
N PHE A 222 -5.89 -7.09 1.97
CA PHE A 222 -5.65 -8.31 2.73
C PHE A 222 -4.37 -8.19 3.57
N ARG A 223 -4.36 -8.79 4.75
CA ARG A 223 -3.15 -8.81 5.61
C ARG A 223 -2.24 -9.98 5.25
N GLU A 224 -2.85 -11.04 4.77
CA GLU A 224 -2.26 -12.29 4.40
C GLU A 224 -1.36 -12.12 3.17
N HIS A 225 -0.46 -13.06 2.93
CA HIS A 225 0.30 -13.08 1.68
C HIS A 225 -0.66 -13.33 0.51
N ASP A 226 -0.36 -12.80 -0.67
CA ASP A 226 -1.22 -12.98 -1.86
C ASP A 226 -1.50 -14.47 -2.16
N CYS A 227 -0.51 -15.34 -1.95
CA CYS A 227 -0.68 -16.78 -2.07
C CYS A 227 -1.78 -17.35 -1.17
N GLU A 228 -2.02 -16.79 0.01
CA GLU A 228 -2.98 -17.35 0.97
C GLU A 228 -4.41 -17.02 0.60
N TRP A 229 -4.71 -15.72 0.48
CA TRP A 229 -6.07 -15.29 0.22
C TRP A 229 -6.50 -15.69 -1.20
N GLN A 230 -5.58 -15.71 -2.17
CA GLN A 230 -5.89 -16.18 -3.53
C GLN A 230 -6.11 -17.71 -3.56
N THR A 231 -5.30 -18.50 -2.86
CA THR A 231 -5.56 -19.94 -2.70
C THR A 231 -6.93 -20.19 -2.07
N ALA A 232 -7.26 -19.46 -1.00
CA ALA A 232 -8.55 -19.58 -0.31
C ALA A 232 -9.73 -19.18 -1.22
N PHE A 233 -9.56 -18.11 -2.00
CA PHE A 233 -10.57 -17.65 -2.97
C PHE A 233 -10.86 -18.74 -4.00
N ILE A 234 -9.81 -19.31 -4.61
CA ILE A 234 -9.93 -20.34 -5.64
C ILE A 234 -10.52 -21.62 -5.07
N HIS A 235 -10.12 -21.98 -3.85
CA HIS A 235 -10.64 -23.13 -3.13
C HIS A 235 -12.15 -23.07 -2.94
N ASP A 236 -12.67 -21.92 -2.52
CA ASP A 236 -14.11 -21.75 -2.35
C ASP A 236 -14.87 -21.75 -3.67
N VAL A 237 -14.31 -21.13 -4.71
CA VAL A 237 -14.89 -21.16 -6.06
C VAL A 237 -15.01 -22.62 -6.55
N ARG A 238 -13.96 -23.43 -6.37
CA ARG A 238 -13.97 -24.86 -6.73
C ARG A 238 -15.00 -25.65 -5.92
N LYS A 239 -15.12 -25.39 -4.61
CA LYS A 239 -16.12 -26.05 -3.74
C LYS A 239 -17.56 -25.79 -4.16
N GLN A 240 -17.85 -24.61 -4.69
CA GLN A 240 -19.17 -24.26 -5.18
C GLN A 240 -19.50 -24.88 -6.54
N LYS A 241 -18.55 -25.62 -7.16
CA LYS A 241 -18.70 -26.26 -8.49
C LYS A 241 -19.21 -25.30 -9.56
N LEU A 242 -18.87 -24.02 -9.47
CA LEU A 242 -19.34 -23.01 -10.42
C LEU A 242 -18.81 -23.33 -11.83
N PRO A 243 -19.65 -23.32 -12.87
CA PRO A 243 -19.21 -23.48 -14.25
C PRO A 243 -18.18 -22.40 -14.61
N LYS A 244 -17.21 -22.73 -15.49
CA LYS A 244 -16.15 -21.81 -15.96
C LYS A 244 -16.64 -20.41 -16.36
N LYS A 245 -17.86 -20.32 -16.91
CA LYS A 245 -18.48 -19.07 -17.40
C LYS A 245 -19.17 -18.24 -16.30
N GLN A 246 -19.15 -18.67 -15.03
CA GLN A 246 -19.89 -18.04 -13.92
C GLN A 246 -19.00 -17.61 -12.75
N LEU A 247 -17.68 -17.50 -12.94
CA LEU A 247 -16.77 -16.84 -11.98
C LEU A 247 -17.28 -15.43 -11.59
N SER A 248 -17.93 -14.74 -12.53
CA SER A 248 -18.58 -13.43 -12.32
C SER A 248 -19.65 -13.45 -11.23
N ASN A 249 -20.28 -14.60 -11.00
CA ASN A 249 -21.43 -14.75 -10.10
C ASN A 249 -21.02 -15.27 -8.71
N TYR A 250 -19.72 -15.45 -8.46
CA TYR A 250 -19.24 -15.90 -7.15
C TYR A 250 -19.57 -14.87 -6.06
N PRO A 251 -20.16 -15.29 -4.92
CA PRO A 251 -20.53 -14.37 -3.84
C PRO A 251 -19.30 -13.91 -3.05
N ILE A 252 -18.56 -12.93 -3.59
CA ILE A 252 -17.35 -12.33 -2.99
C ILE A 252 -17.62 -11.85 -1.56
N GLN A 253 -18.81 -11.31 -1.30
CA GLN A 253 -19.20 -10.84 0.03
C GLN A 253 -19.14 -11.94 1.10
N LYS A 254 -19.49 -13.19 0.76
CA LYS A 254 -19.37 -14.33 1.69
C LYS A 254 -17.90 -14.68 1.94
N PHE A 255 -17.05 -14.54 0.92
CA PHE A 255 -15.62 -14.78 1.04
C PHE A 255 -14.95 -13.81 2.01
N ILE A 256 -15.12 -12.50 1.78
CA ILE A 256 -14.44 -11.44 2.54
C ILE A 256 -14.90 -11.31 3.99
N ARG A 257 -16.05 -11.91 4.37
CA ARG A 257 -16.52 -11.93 5.78
C ARG A 257 -15.52 -12.57 6.74
N ARG A 258 -14.68 -13.50 6.27
CA ARG A 258 -13.69 -14.21 7.12
C ARG A 258 -12.41 -13.40 7.42
N TYR A 259 -12.21 -12.27 6.77
CA TYR A 259 -10.98 -11.45 6.88
C TYR A 259 -11.24 -10.15 7.62
N ASP A 260 -10.33 -9.68 8.45
CA ASP A 260 -10.46 -8.38 9.11
C ASP A 260 -10.00 -7.24 8.20
N GLY A 261 -10.78 -6.16 8.11
CA GLY A 261 -10.41 -4.96 7.37
C GLY A 261 -11.57 -4.34 6.59
N ASN A 262 -11.24 -3.42 5.68
CA ASN A 262 -12.22 -2.71 4.88
C ASN A 262 -12.81 -3.63 3.80
N LYS A 263 -14.09 -3.98 3.95
CA LYS A 263 -14.80 -4.93 3.08
C LYS A 263 -14.93 -4.45 1.64
N GLU A 264 -15.16 -3.16 1.43
CA GLU A 264 -15.28 -2.58 0.10
C GLU A 264 -13.95 -2.69 -0.68
N LYS A 265 -12.82 -2.41 -0.01
CA LYS A 265 -11.49 -2.57 -0.61
C LYS A 265 -11.17 -4.05 -0.92
N MET A 266 -11.52 -4.95 -0.01
CA MET A 266 -11.35 -6.40 -0.22
C MET A 266 -12.19 -6.91 -1.39
N GLU A 267 -13.43 -6.44 -1.53
CA GLU A 267 -14.30 -6.79 -2.65
C GLU A 267 -13.69 -6.35 -3.97
N LYS A 268 -13.22 -5.09 -4.06
CA LYS A 268 -12.50 -4.57 -5.24
C LYS A 268 -11.27 -5.41 -5.59
N ALA A 269 -10.49 -5.85 -4.59
CA ALA A 269 -9.32 -6.71 -4.79
C ALA A 269 -9.70 -8.11 -5.33
N CYS A 270 -10.75 -8.73 -4.79
CA CYS A 270 -11.26 -10.00 -5.29
C CYS A 270 -11.79 -9.90 -6.73
N ILE A 271 -12.51 -8.81 -7.05
CA ILE A 271 -12.98 -8.52 -8.41
C ILE A 271 -11.78 -8.41 -9.36
N ALA A 272 -10.78 -7.59 -9.00
CA ALA A 272 -9.58 -7.41 -9.82
C ALA A 272 -8.82 -8.73 -10.05
N TYR A 273 -8.76 -9.62 -9.05
CA TYR A 273 -8.13 -10.93 -9.20
C TYR A 273 -8.94 -11.86 -10.11
N ARG A 274 -10.26 -11.89 -9.95
CA ARG A 274 -11.16 -12.62 -10.85
C ARG A 274 -10.97 -12.14 -12.30
N ASP A 275 -10.94 -10.84 -12.53
CA ASP A 275 -10.81 -10.28 -13.86
C ASP A 275 -9.41 -10.54 -14.45
N PHE A 276 -8.37 -10.62 -13.61
CA PHE A 276 -7.06 -11.12 -14.02
C PHE A 276 -7.13 -12.58 -14.47
N LEU A 277 -7.78 -13.47 -13.72
CA LEU A 277 -7.92 -14.89 -14.10
C LEU A 277 -8.65 -15.05 -15.43
N ILE A 278 -9.74 -14.30 -15.63
CA ILE A 278 -10.53 -14.32 -16.87
C ILE A 278 -9.71 -13.82 -18.06
N ARG A 279 -9.06 -12.65 -17.93
CA ARG A 279 -8.26 -12.04 -19.02
C ARG A 279 -7.06 -12.91 -19.40
N SER A 280 -6.43 -13.52 -18.41
CA SER A 280 -5.30 -14.44 -18.62
C SER A 280 -5.74 -15.84 -19.04
N ARG A 281 -7.04 -16.07 -19.28
CA ARG A 281 -7.63 -17.36 -19.69
C ARG A 281 -7.25 -18.54 -18.79
N VAL A 282 -7.06 -18.27 -17.49
CA VAL A 282 -6.66 -19.28 -16.53
C VAL A 282 -7.79 -20.28 -16.33
N ASP A 283 -7.52 -21.54 -16.63
CA ASP A 283 -8.41 -22.64 -16.28
C ASP A 283 -8.18 -23.02 -14.82
N ILE A 284 -8.90 -22.35 -13.91
CA ILE A 284 -8.80 -22.60 -12.46
C ILE A 284 -9.16 -24.03 -12.06
N LEU A 285 -9.68 -24.88 -12.95
CA LEU A 285 -9.94 -26.30 -12.68
C LEU A 285 -8.79 -27.21 -13.13
N LYS A 286 -7.96 -26.77 -14.06
CA LYS A 286 -6.73 -27.47 -14.45
C LYS A 286 -5.59 -27.02 -13.55
N ASN A 287 -4.87 -27.98 -12.98
CA ASN A 287 -3.69 -27.70 -12.15
C ASN A 287 -2.42 -27.42 -13.00
N ARG A 288 -2.56 -26.93 -14.24
CA ARG A 288 -1.42 -26.64 -15.13
C ARG A 288 -1.27 -25.14 -15.34
N ASP A 289 -0.03 -24.70 -15.42
CA ASP A 289 0.33 -23.35 -15.82
C ASP A 289 0.29 -23.25 -17.36
N GLU A 290 -0.73 -22.58 -17.88
CA GLU A 290 -0.72 -22.05 -19.26
C GLU A 290 -0.28 -20.57 -19.29
N LEU A 291 0.13 -20.02 -18.13
CA LEU A 291 0.57 -18.64 -18.02
C LEU A 291 2.01 -18.45 -18.49
N VAL A 292 2.18 -17.39 -19.26
CA VAL A 292 3.49 -16.92 -19.71
C VAL A 292 4.22 -16.26 -18.55
N GLU A 293 5.52 -16.55 -18.44
CA GLU A 293 6.44 -16.06 -17.39
C GLU A 293 6.43 -14.52 -17.21
N ASP A 294 6.01 -13.79 -18.24
CA ASP A 294 5.87 -12.33 -18.29
C ASP A 294 4.62 -11.77 -17.58
N CYS A 295 3.70 -12.60 -17.10
CA CYS A 295 2.44 -12.12 -16.52
C CYS A 295 2.66 -11.30 -15.24
N LEU A 296 3.65 -11.63 -14.41
CA LEU A 296 3.98 -10.84 -13.22
C LEU A 296 4.43 -9.42 -13.59
N ILE A 297 5.35 -9.31 -14.55
CA ILE A 297 5.87 -8.03 -15.03
C ILE A 297 4.73 -7.20 -15.61
N LYS A 298 3.84 -7.80 -16.42
CA LYS A 298 2.66 -7.11 -16.97
C LYS A 298 1.69 -6.65 -15.90
N VAL A 299 1.43 -7.46 -14.87
CA VAL A 299 0.58 -7.06 -13.74
C VAL A 299 1.20 -5.90 -12.98
N LEU A 300 2.50 -5.96 -12.69
CA LEU A 300 3.23 -4.88 -12.01
C LEU A 300 3.27 -3.60 -12.84
N ALA A 301 3.59 -3.69 -14.13
CA ALA A 301 3.55 -2.56 -15.06
C ALA A 301 2.16 -1.93 -15.10
N GLY A 302 1.09 -2.75 -15.18
CA GLY A 302 -0.29 -2.28 -15.13
C GLY A 302 -0.70 -1.61 -13.81
N ARG A 303 0.03 -1.81 -12.71
CA ARG A 303 -0.19 -1.07 -11.45
C ARG A 303 0.37 0.35 -11.51
N PHE A 304 1.44 0.56 -12.28
CA PHE A 304 2.16 1.82 -12.34
C PHE A 304 1.81 2.67 -13.56
N LEU A 305 1.35 2.02 -14.63
CA LEU A 305 0.75 2.69 -15.76
C LEU A 305 -0.64 3.16 -15.34
N ALA A 306 -0.80 4.48 -15.15
CA ALA A 306 -2.09 5.10 -14.94
C ALA A 306 -2.97 4.91 -16.18
N ILE A 307 -3.55 3.73 -16.34
CA ILE A 307 -4.74 3.56 -17.15
C ILE A 307 -5.89 3.66 -16.16
N PRO A 308 -6.68 4.74 -16.17
CA PRO A 308 -8.01 4.69 -15.60
C PRO A 308 -8.69 3.51 -16.30
N SER A 309 -9.03 2.47 -15.56
CA SER A 309 -10.04 1.54 -16.03
C SER A 309 -11.38 2.28 -15.92
N GLU A 310 -11.57 3.30 -16.76
CA GLU A 310 -12.89 3.61 -17.27
C GLU A 310 -13.20 2.47 -18.23
N TYR A 311 -14.06 1.56 -17.78
CA TYR A 311 -15.27 1.09 -18.45
C TYR A 311 -16.06 0.21 -17.48
#